data_AF-A0A7C3XRZ9-F1
#
_entry.id   AF-A0A7C3XRZ9-F1
#
_cell.length_a   1.000
_cell.length_b   1.000
_cell.length_c   1.000
_cell.angle_alpha   90.00
_cell.angle_beta   90.00
_cell.angle_gamma   90.00
#
_symmetry.space_group_name_H-M   'P 1'
#
loop_
_entity.id
_entity.type
_entity.pdbx_description
1 polymer ?
#
loop_
_entity_poly.entity_id
_entity_poly.type
_entity_poly.pdbx_seq_one_letter_code
_entity_poly.pdbx_strand_id
1 'polypeptide(L)'
;MVLLEDESQRRFASYVYLKMLPAVTLELLGNVESIQEREFLEILENYFVRVKNWKSTSESDEVYQALLSLRFHEERETSVSHFQLIREEGTILPVFVEKDRRAQEIWECFSEIKRSSSLKLWEKSIALRRIQKDFGDYLVNVRIRKNDVPLLGILASPHLGYVPQSRVAEFYHPETGFRRDFQDSEALFL
;
A
#
# COMPACT_ATOMS: atom_id res chain seq x y z
N MET A 1 35.91 12.30 1.74
CA MET A 1 34.47 11.96 1.66
C MET A 1 33.66 13.20 1.95
N VAL A 2 32.73 13.61 1.07
CA VAL A 2 31.89 14.80 1.26
C VAL A 2 30.57 14.38 1.89
N LEU A 3 30.19 15.02 3.00
CA LEU A 3 28.92 14.80 3.68
C LEU A 3 28.01 16.00 3.40
N LEU A 4 26.88 15.76 2.75
CA LEU A 4 25.88 16.79 2.47
C LEU A 4 24.89 16.88 3.62
N GLU A 5 24.57 18.10 4.04
CA GLU A 5 23.66 18.39 5.15
C GLU A 5 22.52 19.32 4.69
N ASP A 6 21.34 19.14 5.28
CA ASP A 6 20.21 20.05 5.09
C ASP A 6 20.33 21.32 5.95
N GLU A 7 19.35 22.21 5.82
CA GLU A 7 19.28 23.48 6.58
C GLU A 7 19.20 23.26 8.11
N SER A 8 18.81 22.07 8.56
CA SER A 8 18.74 21.68 9.97
C SER A 8 19.99 20.91 10.45
N GLN A 9 21.10 20.97 9.71
CA GLN A 9 22.35 20.24 9.97
C GLN A 9 22.19 18.71 10.01
N ARG A 10 21.18 18.17 9.32
CA ARG A 10 20.98 16.73 9.22
C ARG A 10 21.58 16.21 7.92
N ARG A 11 22.38 15.16 8.03
CA ARG A 11 22.99 14.51 6.85
C ARG A 11 21.92 13.95 5.92
N PHE A 12 21.99 14.29 4.63
CA PHE A 12 21.07 13.79 3.60
C PHE A 12 21.05 12.25 3.54
N ALA A 13 22.21 11.61 3.69
CA ALA A 13 22.33 10.16 3.71
C ALA A 13 21.43 9.48 4.76
N SER A 14 21.10 10.18 5.86
CA SER A 14 20.28 9.63 6.93
C SER A 14 18.80 9.48 6.56
N TYR A 15 18.32 10.18 5.52
CA TYR A 15 16.96 10.03 5.02
C TYR A 15 16.76 8.74 4.22
N VAL A 16 17.83 8.21 3.63
CA VAL A 16 17.77 7.01 2.78
C VAL A 16 18.35 5.78 3.50
N TYR A 17 19.50 5.94 4.14
CA TYR A 17 20.28 4.82 4.72
C TYR A 17 20.14 4.72 6.24
N LEU A 18 19.22 5.48 6.83
CA LEU A 18 19.17 5.73 8.27
C LEU A 18 20.46 6.40 8.78
N LYS A 19 20.48 6.87 10.02
CA LYS A 19 21.66 7.55 10.58
C LYS A 19 22.88 6.62 10.72
N MET A 20 22.64 5.31 10.87
CA MET A 20 23.65 4.36 11.34
C MET A 20 24.53 3.77 10.24
N LEU A 21 23.97 3.40 9.08
CA LEU A 21 24.76 2.77 8.01
C LEU A 21 25.88 3.71 7.48
N PRO A 22 25.63 5.03 7.27
CA PRO A 22 26.70 5.96 6.91
C PRO A 22 27.75 6.12 8.01
N ALA A 23 27.38 5.97 9.29
CA ALA A 23 28.32 6.07 10.40
C ALA A 23 29.29 4.88 10.44
N VAL A 24 28.79 3.65 10.29
CA VAL A 24 29.64 2.44 10.19
C VAL A 24 30.56 2.51 8.97
N THR A 25 30.04 3.00 7.84
CA THR A 25 30.84 3.19 6.63
C THR A 25 31.95 4.22 6.85
N LEU A 26 31.65 5.35 7.50
CA LEU A 26 32.63 6.38 7.81
C LEU A 26 33.70 5.88 8.80
N GLU A 27 33.32 5.07 9.78
CA GLU A 27 34.27 4.48 10.73
C GLU A 27 35.26 3.53 10.03
N LEU A 28 34.78 2.72 9.10
CA LEU A 28 35.61 1.74 8.38
C LEU A 28 36.47 2.36 7.28
N LEU A 29 35.91 3.33 6.54
CA LEU A 29 36.52 3.85 5.31
C LEU A 29 37.03 5.28 5.45
N GLY A 30 36.71 5.98 6.54
CA GLY A 30 37.02 7.42 6.68
C GLY A 30 38.52 7.74 6.67
N ASN A 31 39.36 6.77 7.06
CA ASN A 31 40.81 6.90 7.09
C ASN A 31 41.52 6.02 6.04
N VAL A 32 40.76 5.46 5.09
CA VAL A 32 41.29 4.56 4.05
C VAL A 32 41.38 5.34 2.74
N GLU A 33 42.60 5.57 2.25
CA GLU A 33 42.82 6.29 0.99
C GLU A 33 42.59 5.42 -0.25
N SER A 34 42.90 4.12 -0.16
CA SER A 34 42.72 3.15 -1.24
C SER A 34 42.50 1.76 -0.67
N ILE A 35 41.72 0.94 -1.37
CA ILE A 35 41.44 -0.46 -1.03
C ILE A 35 41.95 -1.31 -2.18
N GLN A 36 42.80 -2.31 -1.89
CA GLN A 36 43.15 -3.32 -2.88
C GLN A 36 42.04 -4.37 -2.95
N GLU A 37 41.84 -4.98 -4.14
CA GLU A 37 40.80 -5.99 -4.34
C GLU A 37 40.84 -7.13 -3.31
N ARG A 38 42.06 -7.55 -2.91
CA ARG A 38 42.25 -8.59 -1.89
C ARG A 38 41.75 -8.22 -0.49
N GLU A 39 41.66 -6.93 -0.18
CA GLU A 39 41.22 -6.38 1.11
C GLU A 39 39.71 -6.12 1.12
N PHE A 40 39.06 -6.06 -0.06
CA PHE A 40 37.67 -5.69 -0.20
C PHE A 40 36.73 -6.63 0.57
N LEU A 41 36.95 -7.95 0.47
CA LEU A 41 36.12 -8.94 1.16
C LEU A 41 36.20 -8.80 2.68
N GLU A 42 37.40 -8.60 3.24
CA GLU A 42 37.59 -8.44 4.68
C GLU A 42 36.88 -7.18 5.21
N ILE A 43 36.99 -6.06 4.49
CA ILE A 43 36.31 -4.81 4.83
C ILE A 43 34.79 -4.99 4.78
N LEU A 44 34.28 -5.69 3.76
CA LEU A 44 32.86 -5.98 3.60
C LEU A 44 32.32 -6.84 4.76
N GLU A 45 33.05 -7.88 5.14
CA GLU A 45 32.70 -8.74 6.29
C GLU A 45 32.68 -7.93 7.59
N ASN A 46 33.69 -7.11 7.83
CA ASN A 46 33.77 -6.25 9.02
C ASN A 46 32.59 -5.26 9.09
N TYR A 47 32.19 -4.70 7.94
CA TYR A 47 31.00 -3.86 7.84
C TYR A 47 29.74 -4.59 8.28
N PHE A 48 29.45 -5.77 7.74
CA PHE A 48 28.24 -6.51 8.07
C PHE A 48 28.23 -7.01 9.51
N VAL A 49 29.39 -7.42 10.07
CA VAL A 49 29.51 -7.77 11.49
C VAL A 49 29.14 -6.60 12.38
N ARG A 50 29.66 -5.40 12.09
CA ARG A 50 29.32 -4.18 12.84
C ARG A 50 27.84 -3.84 12.70
N VAL A 51 27.30 -3.81 11.48
CA VAL A 51 25.86 -3.53 11.26
C VAL A 51 24.97 -4.52 12.02
N LYS A 52 25.35 -5.81 12.06
CA LYS A 52 24.63 -6.85 12.78
C LYS A 52 24.66 -6.63 14.30
N ASN A 53 25.80 -6.25 14.87
CA ASN A 53 25.92 -5.98 16.32
C ASN A 53 25.08 -4.79 16.78
N TRP A 54 24.75 -3.85 15.88
CA TRP A 54 23.98 -2.65 16.19
C TRP A 54 22.47 -2.82 16.03
N LYS A 55 22.00 -3.84 15.30
CA LYS A 55 20.57 -4.08 15.07
C LYS A 55 20.15 -5.36 15.78
N SER A 56 19.00 -5.32 16.46
CA SER A 56 18.35 -6.57 16.86
C SER A 56 17.93 -7.33 15.60
N THR A 57 18.46 -8.53 15.41
CA THR A 57 18.04 -9.43 14.34
C THR A 57 16.96 -10.40 14.78
N SER A 58 16.52 -10.36 16.04
CA SER A 58 15.62 -11.36 16.64
C SER A 58 14.36 -11.62 15.80
N GLU A 59 13.64 -10.57 15.39
CA GLU A 59 12.43 -10.71 14.57
C GLU A 59 12.73 -11.31 13.18
N SER A 60 13.85 -10.91 12.57
CA SER A 60 14.26 -11.43 11.27
C SER A 60 14.72 -12.89 11.37
N ASP A 61 15.41 -13.24 12.45
CA ASP A 61 15.86 -14.60 12.75
C ASP A 61 14.66 -15.52 12.97
N GLU A 62 13.61 -15.08 13.68
CA GLU A 62 12.38 -15.86 13.84
C GLU A 62 11.66 -16.14 12.51
N VAL A 63 11.55 -15.14 11.64
CA VAL A 63 10.97 -15.31 10.30
C VAL A 63 11.85 -16.24 9.44
N TYR A 64 13.17 -16.12 9.54
CA TYR A 64 14.11 -17.01 8.85
C TYR A 64 13.98 -18.46 9.34
N GLN A 65 13.87 -18.67 10.64
CA GLN A 65 13.62 -20.00 11.22
C GLN A 65 12.26 -20.57 10.79
N ALA A 66 11.23 -19.72 10.70
CA ALA A 66 9.92 -20.13 10.15
C ALA A 66 10.05 -20.61 8.71
N LEU A 67 10.85 -19.92 7.90
CA LEU A 67 11.11 -20.29 6.50
C LEU A 67 11.88 -21.60 6.37
N LEU A 68 12.95 -21.80 7.16
CA LEU A 68 13.70 -23.07 7.22
C LEU A 68 12.83 -24.24 7.67
N SER A 69 11.88 -23.97 8.58
CA SER A 69 10.94 -24.97 9.11
C SER A 69 9.67 -25.14 8.26
N LEU A 70 9.58 -24.47 7.10
CA LEU A 70 8.41 -24.47 6.21
C LEU A 70 7.09 -24.05 6.89
N ARG A 71 7.15 -23.20 7.93
CA ARG A 71 5.96 -22.65 8.61
C ARG A 71 5.41 -21.44 7.85
N PHE A 72 4.63 -21.71 6.81
CA PHE A 72 4.05 -20.66 5.97
C PHE A 72 2.89 -19.91 6.63
N HIS A 73 2.04 -20.60 7.40
CA HIS A 73 0.90 -20.02 8.10
C HIS A 73 0.63 -20.80 9.40
N GLU A 74 0.78 -20.13 10.55
CA GLU A 74 0.54 -20.70 11.88
C GLU A 74 0.11 -19.58 12.82
N GLU A 75 -0.85 -19.84 13.72
CA GLU A 75 -1.43 -18.80 14.59
C GLU A 75 -0.72 -18.68 15.94
N ARG A 76 -0.08 -19.77 16.40
CA ARG A 76 0.48 -19.87 17.75
C ARG A 76 1.95 -19.48 17.84
N GLU A 77 2.65 -19.41 16.71
CA GLU A 77 4.08 -19.16 16.61
C GLU A 77 4.40 -18.24 15.43
N THR A 78 5.61 -17.67 15.39
CA THR A 78 6.07 -16.88 14.25
C THR A 78 6.07 -17.72 12.96
N SER A 79 5.34 -17.25 11.95
CA SER A 79 5.19 -17.86 10.63
C SER A 79 5.53 -16.85 9.54
N VAL A 80 5.81 -17.33 8.33
CA VAL A 80 6.16 -16.46 7.20
C VAL A 80 5.03 -15.47 6.89
N SER A 81 3.76 -15.86 7.06
CA SER A 81 2.61 -14.98 6.82
C SER A 81 2.48 -13.81 7.80
N HIS A 82 3.13 -13.86 8.97
CA HIS A 82 3.14 -12.74 9.91
C HIS A 82 4.04 -11.59 9.45
N PHE A 83 5.03 -11.86 8.59
CA PHE A 83 5.92 -10.82 8.08
C PHE A 83 5.20 -9.92 7.07
N GLN A 84 5.13 -8.62 7.38
CA GLN A 84 4.57 -7.60 6.50
C GLN A 84 5.55 -6.43 6.39
N LEU A 85 6.20 -6.29 5.24
CA LEU A 85 7.08 -5.13 4.99
C LEU A 85 6.29 -3.83 4.97
N ILE A 86 5.11 -3.86 4.36
CA ILE A 86 4.13 -2.77 4.37
C ILE A 86 2.92 -3.30 5.13
N ARG A 87 2.62 -2.69 6.28
CA ARG A 87 1.42 -3.02 7.06
C ARG A 87 0.21 -2.55 6.28
N GLU A 88 -0.67 -3.49 5.90
CA GLU A 88 -1.92 -3.14 5.24
C GLU A 88 -2.92 -2.62 6.27
N GLU A 89 -2.91 -1.30 6.50
CA GLU A 89 -3.94 -0.64 7.31
C GLU A 89 -5.21 -0.41 6.49
N GLY A 90 -6.24 -1.21 6.78
CA GLY A 90 -7.57 -1.07 6.17
C GLY A 90 -7.77 -1.93 4.92
N THR A 91 -9.03 -2.02 4.50
CA THR A 91 -9.47 -2.83 3.37
C THR A 91 -9.51 -1.99 2.11
N ILE A 92 -9.09 -2.54 0.97
CA ILE A 92 -9.29 -1.90 -0.33
C ILE A 92 -10.73 -2.17 -0.78
N LEU A 93 -11.54 -1.12 -0.89
CA LEU A 93 -12.86 -1.17 -1.50
C LEU A 93 -12.76 -0.59 -2.93
N PRO A 94 -13.14 -1.36 -3.96
CA PRO A 94 -13.34 -0.79 -5.28
C PRO A 94 -14.59 0.08 -5.29
N VAL A 95 -14.47 1.32 -5.79
CA VAL A 95 -15.57 2.27 -5.91
C VAL A 95 -15.76 2.64 -7.37
N PHE A 96 -16.97 2.41 -7.90
CA PHE A 96 -17.33 2.87 -9.23
C PHE A 96 -17.79 4.33 -9.18
N VAL A 97 -17.23 5.18 -10.05
CA VAL A 97 -17.50 6.63 -10.06
C VAL A 97 -18.14 7.03 -11.39
N GLU A 98 -19.39 7.52 -11.34
CA GLU A 98 -20.10 8.02 -12.52
C GLU A 98 -19.64 9.42 -12.96
N LYS A 99 -18.37 9.54 -13.36
CA LYS A 99 -17.77 10.84 -13.71
C LYS A 99 -18.35 11.47 -14.97
N ASP A 100 -18.89 10.66 -15.88
CA ASP A 100 -19.41 11.09 -17.18
C ASP A 100 -20.58 10.21 -17.64
N ARG A 101 -21.19 10.58 -18.77
CA ARG A 101 -22.33 9.87 -19.35
C ARG A 101 -22.00 8.42 -19.71
N ARG A 102 -20.78 8.12 -20.15
CA ARG A 102 -20.39 6.74 -20.50
C ARG A 102 -20.35 5.88 -19.25
N ALA A 103 -19.87 6.42 -18.12
CA ALA A 103 -19.90 5.74 -16.84
C ALA A 103 -21.34 5.38 -16.41
N GLN A 104 -22.30 6.28 -16.62
CA GLN A 104 -23.72 6.03 -16.33
C GLN A 104 -24.28 4.88 -17.17
N GLU A 105 -24.07 4.91 -18.49
CA GLU A 105 -24.53 3.86 -19.40
C GLU A 105 -23.93 2.48 -19.02
N ILE A 106 -22.68 2.45 -18.60
CA ILE A 106 -22.01 1.23 -18.12
C ILE A 106 -22.62 0.74 -16.80
N TRP A 107 -22.89 1.65 -15.85
CA TRP A 107 -23.49 1.32 -14.57
C TRP A 107 -24.92 0.79 -14.70
N GLU A 108 -25.72 1.40 -15.58
CA GLU A 108 -27.05 0.94 -15.94
C GLU A 108 -27.00 -0.47 -16.51
N CYS A 109 -26.13 -0.71 -17.50
CA CYS A 109 -25.94 -2.04 -18.08
C CYS A 109 -25.53 -3.08 -17.03
N PHE A 110 -24.57 -2.75 -16.16
CA PHE A 110 -24.17 -3.61 -15.04
C PHE A 110 -25.36 -3.94 -14.12
N SER A 111 -26.14 -2.92 -13.76
CA SER A 111 -27.30 -3.04 -12.87
C SER A 111 -28.44 -3.86 -13.49
N GLU A 112 -28.66 -3.74 -14.79
CA GLU A 112 -29.61 -4.56 -15.55
C GLU A 112 -29.18 -6.04 -15.59
N ILE A 113 -27.91 -6.32 -15.91
CA ILE A 113 -27.38 -7.69 -15.92
C ILE A 113 -27.52 -8.34 -14.54
N LYS A 114 -27.23 -7.58 -13.46
CA LYS A 114 -27.36 -8.07 -12.08
C LYS A 114 -28.82 -8.38 -11.72
N ARG A 115 -29.75 -7.45 -12.01
CA ARG A 115 -31.18 -7.56 -11.65
C ARG A 115 -31.96 -8.52 -12.54
N SER A 116 -31.50 -8.79 -13.76
CA SER A 116 -32.20 -9.65 -14.72
C SER A 116 -32.55 -11.01 -14.11
N SER A 117 -33.84 -11.32 -14.06
CA SER A 117 -34.35 -12.62 -13.59
C SER A 117 -34.39 -13.66 -14.71
N SER A 118 -34.27 -13.24 -15.97
CA SER A 118 -34.30 -14.11 -17.14
C SER A 118 -32.96 -14.78 -17.44
N LEU A 119 -31.85 -14.15 -17.04
CA LEU A 119 -30.50 -14.68 -17.25
C LEU A 119 -30.09 -15.67 -16.15
N LYS A 120 -29.57 -16.83 -16.56
CA LYS A 120 -28.89 -17.78 -15.67
C LYS A 120 -27.54 -17.22 -15.20
N LEU A 121 -26.98 -17.77 -14.11
CA LEU A 121 -25.72 -17.28 -13.52
C LEU A 121 -24.54 -17.24 -14.51
N TRP A 122 -24.44 -18.22 -15.39
CA TRP A 122 -23.36 -18.29 -16.38
C TRP A 122 -23.55 -17.24 -17.50
N GLU A 123 -24.78 -16.95 -17.91
CA GLU A 123 -25.10 -15.91 -18.89
C GLU A 123 -24.78 -14.53 -18.33
N LYS A 124 -25.13 -14.29 -17.05
CA LYS A 124 -24.71 -13.07 -16.34
C LYS A 124 -23.20 -12.94 -16.31
N SER A 125 -22.47 -14.02 -16.04
CA SER A 125 -21.00 -14.01 -16.03
C SER A 125 -20.42 -13.63 -17.40
N ILE A 126 -20.98 -14.15 -18.50
CA ILE A 126 -20.55 -13.80 -19.86
C ILE A 126 -20.86 -12.33 -20.17
N ALA A 127 -22.07 -11.86 -19.84
CA ALA A 127 -22.47 -10.47 -20.07
C ALA A 127 -21.59 -9.49 -19.30
N LEU A 128 -21.30 -9.77 -18.01
CA LEU A 128 -20.40 -8.96 -17.20
C LEU A 128 -18.96 -8.93 -17.75
N ARG A 129 -18.45 -10.04 -18.29
CA ARG A 129 -17.12 -10.08 -18.92
C ARG A 129 -17.01 -9.14 -20.12
N ARG A 130 -18.11 -8.93 -20.86
CA ARG A 130 -18.11 -8.03 -22.03
C ARG A 130 -17.90 -6.57 -21.62
N ILE A 131 -18.47 -6.16 -20.49
CA ILE A 131 -18.35 -4.79 -19.97
C ILE A 131 -17.19 -4.61 -18.98
N GLN A 132 -16.50 -5.69 -18.59
CA GLN A 132 -15.52 -5.68 -17.50
C GLN A 132 -14.40 -4.67 -17.72
N LYS A 133 -13.90 -4.56 -18.95
CA LYS A 133 -12.84 -3.61 -19.30
C LYS A 133 -13.32 -2.18 -19.10
N ASP A 134 -14.44 -1.83 -19.74
CA ASP A 134 -15.01 -0.49 -19.65
C ASP A 134 -15.42 -0.14 -18.21
N PHE A 135 -15.93 -1.11 -17.45
CA PHE A 135 -16.26 -0.94 -16.03
C PHE A 135 -15.02 -0.65 -15.18
N GLY A 136 -13.88 -1.29 -15.49
CA GLY A 136 -12.62 -1.07 -14.81
C GLY A 136 -12.07 0.35 -14.97
N ASP A 137 -12.34 1.01 -16.11
CA ASP A 137 -11.87 2.37 -16.38
C ASP A 137 -12.48 3.43 -15.44
N TYR A 138 -13.60 3.11 -14.78
CA TYR A 138 -14.30 3.98 -13.83
C TYR A 138 -14.20 3.49 -12.37
N LEU A 139 -13.36 2.48 -12.14
CA LEU A 139 -13.20 1.87 -10.83
C LEU A 139 -11.97 2.43 -10.11
N VAL A 140 -12.17 2.92 -8.90
CA VAL A 140 -11.12 3.52 -8.08
C VAL A 140 -10.96 2.69 -6.82
N ASN A 141 -9.74 2.22 -6.58
CA ASN A 141 -9.42 1.45 -5.37
C ASN A 141 -9.19 2.41 -4.20
N VAL A 142 -10.15 2.43 -3.28
CA VAL A 142 -10.11 3.28 -2.09
C VAL A 142 -9.69 2.42 -0.90
N ARG A 143 -8.65 2.85 -0.17
CA ARG A 143 -8.31 2.25 1.12
C ARG A 143 -9.28 2.77 2.17
N ILE A 144 -10.02 1.87 2.81
CA ILE A 144 -11.06 2.17 3.78
C ILE A 144 -10.72 1.50 5.11
N ARG A 145 -10.77 2.24 6.22
CA ARG A 145 -10.60 1.67 7.56
C ARG A 145 -11.94 1.15 8.09
N LYS A 146 -11.91 0.28 9.11
CA LYS A 146 -13.11 -0.40 9.63
C LYS A 146 -14.27 0.55 10.00
N ASN A 147 -13.97 1.79 10.38
CA ASN A 147 -14.97 2.78 10.78
C ASN A 147 -15.49 3.65 9.63
N ASP A 148 -14.83 3.66 8.48
CA ASP A 148 -15.10 4.62 7.40
C ASP A 148 -16.27 4.14 6.50
N VAL A 149 -16.49 2.82 6.40
CA VAL A 149 -17.42 2.24 5.39
C VAL A 149 -18.86 2.73 5.55
N PRO A 150 -19.49 2.72 6.75
CA PRO A 150 -20.85 3.23 6.91
C PRO A 150 -20.92 4.75 6.78
N LEU A 151 -19.84 5.46 7.13
CA LEU A 151 -19.76 6.92 7.10
C LEU A 151 -19.78 7.50 5.68
N LEU A 152 -19.34 6.72 4.68
CA LEU A 152 -19.29 7.20 3.29
C LEU A 152 -20.66 7.18 2.58
N GLY A 153 -21.58 6.29 2.98
CA GLY A 153 -22.91 6.20 2.34
C GLY A 153 -22.88 5.92 0.83
N ILE A 154 -21.85 5.19 0.35
CA ILE A 154 -21.61 4.87 -1.07
C ILE A 154 -21.68 3.36 -1.36
N LEU A 155 -22.12 2.51 -0.44
CA LEU A 155 -22.13 1.07 -0.67
C LEU A 155 -23.26 0.65 -1.62
N ALA A 156 -22.90 0.06 -2.77
CA ALA A 156 -23.86 -0.66 -3.62
C ALA A 156 -23.96 -2.15 -3.26
N SER A 157 -22.86 -2.73 -2.78
CA SER A 157 -22.80 -4.10 -2.26
C SER A 157 -21.68 -4.24 -1.23
N PRO A 158 -21.58 -5.36 -0.47
CA PRO A 158 -20.53 -5.54 0.55
C PRO A 158 -19.10 -5.38 0.04
N HIS A 159 -18.87 -5.51 -1.26
CA HIS A 159 -17.54 -5.46 -1.88
C HIS A 159 -17.43 -4.41 -2.99
N LEU A 160 -18.43 -3.54 -3.16
CA LEU A 160 -18.43 -2.53 -4.22
C LEU A 160 -19.08 -1.23 -3.74
N GLY A 161 -18.31 -0.14 -3.79
CA GLY A 161 -18.82 1.20 -3.66
C GLY A 161 -19.30 1.77 -4.99
N TYR A 162 -20.20 2.74 -4.92
CA TYR A 162 -20.82 3.42 -6.04
C TYR A 162 -21.06 4.88 -5.69
N VAL A 163 -20.54 5.77 -6.52
CA VAL A 163 -20.76 7.21 -6.44
C VAL A 163 -21.59 7.63 -7.66
N PRO A 164 -22.86 8.02 -7.47
CA PRO A 164 -23.68 8.53 -8.57
C PRO A 164 -23.16 9.88 -9.03
N GLN A 165 -23.44 10.24 -10.29
CA GLN A 165 -22.96 11.50 -10.89
C GLN A 165 -23.24 12.73 -10.01
N SER A 166 -24.42 12.78 -9.36
CA SER A 166 -24.84 13.87 -8.48
C SER A 166 -23.91 14.12 -7.29
N ARG A 167 -23.21 13.08 -6.82
CA ARG A 167 -22.32 13.13 -5.65
C ARG A 167 -20.84 13.03 -6.02
N VAL A 168 -20.49 12.98 -7.31
CA VAL A 168 -19.08 12.91 -7.74
C VAL A 168 -18.28 14.10 -7.20
N ALA A 169 -18.84 15.31 -7.21
CA ALA A 169 -18.16 16.49 -6.70
C ALA A 169 -17.85 16.43 -5.19
N GLU A 170 -18.61 15.66 -4.42
CA GLU A 170 -18.40 15.45 -2.97
C GLU A 170 -17.26 14.46 -2.73
N PHE A 171 -17.22 13.36 -3.49
CA PHE A 171 -16.31 12.23 -3.26
C PHE A 171 -15.08 12.19 -4.16
N TYR A 172 -15.02 13.01 -5.21
CA TYR A 172 -13.98 12.91 -6.23
C TYR A 172 -13.50 14.28 -6.72
N HIS A 173 -12.19 14.47 -6.70
CA HIS A 173 -11.51 15.61 -7.30
C HIS A 173 -10.88 15.20 -8.65
N PRO A 174 -11.02 15.98 -9.74
CA PRO A 174 -10.49 15.61 -11.05
C PRO A 174 -8.98 15.34 -11.09
N GLU A 175 -8.20 16.10 -10.32
CA GLU A 175 -6.73 15.99 -10.29
C GLU A 175 -6.20 15.04 -9.20
N THR A 176 -6.74 15.10 -7.99
CA THR A 176 -6.22 14.37 -6.82
C THR A 176 -6.98 13.06 -6.54
N GLY A 177 -8.07 12.79 -7.25
CA GLY A 177 -8.83 11.56 -7.16
C GLY A 177 -9.83 11.54 -6.00
N PHE A 178 -10.02 10.36 -5.40
CA PHE A 178 -11.03 10.14 -4.37
C PHE A 178 -10.71 10.91 -3.08
N ARG A 179 -11.63 11.77 -2.63
CA ARG A 179 -11.49 12.59 -1.42
C ARG A 179 -11.66 11.73 -0.17
N ARG A 180 -10.82 11.95 0.84
CA ARG A 180 -10.86 11.23 2.13
C ARG A 180 -11.22 12.13 3.31
N ASP A 181 -11.19 13.44 3.10
CA ASP A 181 -11.44 14.44 4.13
C ASP A 181 -12.95 14.66 4.28
N PHE A 182 -13.63 13.68 4.89
CA PHE A 182 -15.02 13.85 5.35
C PHE A 182 -15.08 14.39 6.80
N GLN A 183 -13.91 14.60 7.42
CA GLN A 183 -13.77 15.28 8.69
C GLN A 183 -13.35 16.73 8.45
N ASP A 184 -14.33 17.60 8.20
CA ASP A 184 -14.31 19.02 8.59
C ASP A 184 -15.68 19.68 8.32
N SER A 185 -16.79 19.01 8.68
CA SER A 185 -18.12 19.63 8.66
C SER A 185 -18.98 19.36 9.91
N GLU A 186 -18.49 18.64 10.91
CA GLU A 186 -19.22 18.45 12.19
C GLU A 186 -18.42 18.87 13.43
N ALA A 187 -17.48 19.80 13.28
CA ALA A 187 -16.86 20.51 14.42
C ALA A 187 -17.38 21.96 14.58
N LEU A 188 -18.55 22.28 14.01
CA LEU A 188 -19.15 23.62 14.10
C LEU A 188 -20.58 23.68 14.67
N PHE A 189 -21.12 22.59 15.20
CA PHE A 189 -22.35 22.68 16.00
C PHE A 189 -22.29 21.82 17.25
N LEU A 190 -22.23 22.54 18.37
CA LEU A 190 -22.35 22.18 19.80
C LEU A 190 -21.08 21.75 20.53
#